data_AF-A0A1D3JEG0-F1
#
_entry.id   AF-A0A1D3JEG0-F1
#
_cell.length_a   1.000
_cell.length_b   1.000
_cell.length_c   1.000
_cell.angle_alpha   90.00
_cell.angle_beta   90.00
_cell.angle_gamma   90.00
#
_symmetry.space_group_name_H-M   'P 1'
#
loop_
_entity.id
_entity.type
_entity.pdbx_description
1 polymer ?
#
loop_
_entity_poly.entity_id
_entity_poly.type
_entity_poly.pdbx_seq_one_letter_code
_entity_poly.pdbx_strand_id
1 'polypeptide(L)'
;MTPNSQYPLTSDDYYNKLDNRFITKGNTDKCNILDRDFKDYDGIYGFCLSLTGNLQNYDNLPSLNLPDNYRCTFLNMWIHERLLKEKINLNNTKYSLIKGEIIKLWDHFNMPKEECPWDFVSYIDQTDYDKMKRLYDYALNYKMLKFDIESNKYPCSQENDSYIKRSIELYTQAKSECLQDTTNKKYCKALNDIRTIYTKDELSSLECNKIVSHEAAQKEIAEMLEKQVQGVHFREVVNEHAILQQNAHSSDGALSNPEDISPYSASSSAMATVSPILGILVTFFALHKFTPLGSWIHSLLLRRKVIESNKDVGEQHEILENIYDPMGNTSLTDQ
;
A
#
# COMPACT_ATOMS: atom_id res chain seq x y z
N MET A 1 -4.79 15.26 -3.36
CA MET A 1 -5.93 14.39 -3.73
C MET A 1 -5.68 13.95 -5.16
N THR A 2 -5.39 12.67 -5.38
CA THR A 2 -5.37 12.07 -6.71
C THR A 2 -6.77 11.53 -7.04
N PRO A 3 -7.20 11.54 -8.31
CA PRO A 3 -8.51 11.05 -8.71
C PRO A 3 -8.64 9.56 -8.45
N ASN A 4 -9.87 9.11 -8.17
CA ASN A 4 -10.31 7.72 -8.13
C ASN A 4 -9.62 6.85 -9.20
N SER A 5 -8.97 5.79 -8.76
CA SER A 5 -8.69 4.59 -9.57
C SER A 5 -9.39 3.46 -8.83
N GLN A 6 -10.33 2.74 -9.46
CA GLN A 6 -10.03 1.67 -10.41
C GLN A 6 -9.31 0.51 -9.76
N TYR A 7 -9.68 -0.71 -10.16
CA TYR A 7 -9.07 -1.98 -9.76
C TYR A 7 -7.62 -1.77 -9.29
N PRO A 8 -7.37 -1.72 -7.97
CA PRO A 8 -6.10 -1.21 -7.49
C PRO A 8 -5.02 -2.19 -7.92
N LEU A 9 -4.06 -1.70 -8.70
CA LEU A 9 -2.90 -2.51 -9.07
C LEU A 9 -2.21 -2.96 -7.78
N THR A 10 -1.67 -4.17 -7.77
CA THR A 10 -0.95 -4.72 -6.59
C THR A 10 0.19 -3.80 -6.17
N SER A 11 0.87 -3.15 -7.12
CA SER A 11 1.89 -2.13 -6.88
C SER A 11 1.33 -0.91 -6.14
N ASP A 12 0.15 -0.42 -6.51
CA ASP A 12 -0.45 0.77 -5.89
C ASP A 12 -0.82 0.48 -4.43
N ASP A 13 -1.43 -0.67 -4.17
CA ASP A 13 -1.70 -1.15 -2.81
C ASP A 13 -0.41 -1.32 -2.00
N TYR A 14 0.65 -1.86 -2.61
CA TYR A 14 1.94 -2.02 -1.96
C TYR A 14 2.56 -0.68 -1.54
N TYR A 15 2.63 0.29 -2.45
CA TYR A 15 3.16 1.62 -2.13
C TYR A 15 2.28 2.36 -1.11
N ASN A 16 0.96 2.22 -1.19
CA ASN A 16 0.04 2.76 -0.18
C ASN A 16 0.29 2.15 1.21
N LYS A 17 0.61 0.87 1.28
CA LYS A 17 0.99 0.23 2.55
C LYS A 17 2.34 0.73 3.05
N LEU A 18 3.32 1.02 2.19
CA LEU A 18 4.56 1.67 2.61
C LEU A 18 4.32 3.08 3.17
N ASP A 19 3.35 3.82 2.64
CA ASP A 19 3.00 5.13 3.19
C ASP A 19 2.39 5.04 4.59
N ASN A 20 1.55 4.02 4.86
CA ASN A 20 0.63 4.07 5.99
C ASN A 20 0.84 3.00 7.06
N ARG A 21 1.35 1.81 6.70
CA ARG A 21 1.32 0.64 7.60
C ARG A 21 2.10 0.87 8.89
N PHE A 22 3.26 1.52 8.80
CA PHE A 22 4.16 1.73 9.93
C PHE A 22 4.35 3.20 10.30
N ILE A 23 3.52 4.12 9.77
CA ILE A 23 3.66 5.55 10.05
C ILE A 23 3.59 5.89 11.54
N THR A 24 2.76 5.17 12.32
CA THR A 24 2.63 5.36 13.78
C THR A 24 3.80 4.77 14.57
N LYS A 25 4.68 4.00 13.90
CA LYS A 25 5.94 3.49 14.44
C LYS A 25 7.13 4.36 14.03
N GLY A 26 6.90 5.45 13.30
CA GLY A 26 7.94 6.39 12.91
C GLY A 26 8.63 7.04 14.10
N ASN A 27 9.91 7.35 13.96
CA ASN A 27 10.71 7.98 14.99
C ASN A 27 10.50 9.51 14.98
N THR A 28 9.62 9.98 15.87
CA THR A 28 9.23 11.39 15.95
C THR A 28 10.40 12.33 16.19
N ASP A 29 11.37 11.94 17.02
CA ASP A 29 12.49 12.80 17.39
C ASP A 29 13.40 13.09 16.20
N LYS A 30 13.73 12.04 15.43
CA LYS A 30 14.50 12.18 14.19
C LYS A 30 13.73 12.95 13.12
N CYS A 31 12.42 12.73 13.03
CA CYS A 31 11.60 13.41 12.05
C CYS A 31 11.38 14.89 12.38
N ASN A 32 11.32 15.27 13.66
CA ASN A 32 11.32 16.67 14.07
C ASN A 32 12.63 17.38 13.69
N ILE A 33 13.78 16.68 13.78
CA ILE A 33 15.08 17.22 13.32
C ILE A 33 15.05 17.45 11.81
N LEU A 34 14.63 16.43 11.04
CA LEU A 34 14.56 16.54 9.58
C LEU A 34 13.59 17.65 9.14
N ASP A 35 12.43 17.75 9.77
CA ASP A 35 11.43 18.78 9.48
C ASP A 35 11.95 20.19 9.74
N ARG A 36 12.65 20.40 10.86
CA ARG A 36 13.28 21.69 11.15
C ARG A 36 14.34 22.05 10.10
N ASP A 37 15.17 21.08 9.71
CA ASP A 37 16.27 21.31 8.78
C ASP A 37 15.78 21.51 7.34
N PHE A 38 14.57 21.01 7.02
CA PHE A 38 13.95 21.07 5.69
C PHE A 38 12.51 21.65 5.70
N LYS A 39 12.27 22.68 6.52
CA LYS A 39 10.96 23.31 6.78
C LYS A 39 10.21 23.83 5.54
N ASP A 40 10.89 23.96 4.41
CA ASP A 40 10.30 24.40 3.14
C ASP A 40 9.46 23.28 2.48
N TYR A 41 9.55 22.05 2.99
CA TYR A 41 8.87 20.87 2.44
C TYR A 41 7.83 20.34 3.44
N ASP A 42 6.59 20.86 3.35
CA ASP A 42 5.50 20.56 4.30
C ASP A 42 5.22 19.05 4.53
N GLY A 43 5.54 18.19 3.55
CA GLY A 43 5.34 16.74 3.69
C GLY A 43 6.56 15.95 4.17
N ILE A 44 7.70 16.60 4.45
CA ILE A 44 8.95 15.92 4.84
C ILE A 44 8.81 15.19 6.18
N TYR A 45 8.11 15.78 7.15
CA TYR A 45 7.83 15.14 8.43
C TYR A 45 7.02 13.84 8.24
N GLY A 46 5.94 13.90 7.46
CA GLY A 46 5.10 12.75 7.16
C GLY A 46 5.86 11.65 6.42
N PHE A 47 6.66 12.03 5.40
CA PHE A 47 7.58 11.12 4.72
C PHE A 47 8.55 10.45 5.71
N CYS A 48 9.17 11.21 6.60
CA CYS A 48 10.11 10.69 7.58
C CYS A 48 9.46 9.68 8.53
N LEU A 49 8.23 9.93 8.99
CA LEU A 49 7.52 8.98 9.86
C LEU A 49 7.30 7.65 9.16
N SER A 50 6.82 7.67 7.91
CA SER A 50 6.67 6.46 7.10
C SER A 50 8.01 5.77 6.86
N LEU A 51 9.06 6.54 6.53
CA LEU A 51 10.40 6.01 6.26
C LEU A 51 10.98 5.31 7.49
N THR A 52 11.06 6.01 8.61
CA THR A 52 11.63 5.46 9.85
C THR A 52 10.80 4.28 10.38
N GLY A 53 9.47 4.34 10.24
CA GLY A 53 8.59 3.21 10.54
C GLY A 53 8.86 1.99 9.67
N ASN A 54 9.05 2.20 8.35
CA ASN A 54 9.39 1.13 7.41
C ASN A 54 10.78 0.54 7.67
N LEU A 55 11.79 1.38 7.92
CA LEU A 55 13.16 0.93 8.22
C LEU A 55 13.20 0.10 9.51
N GLN A 56 12.52 0.55 10.56
CA GLN A 56 12.43 -0.19 11.82
C GLN A 56 11.70 -1.54 11.68
N ASN A 57 10.78 -1.65 10.72
CA ASN A 57 9.95 -2.83 10.51
C ASN A 57 10.23 -3.51 9.16
N TYR A 58 11.49 -3.43 8.69
CA TYR A 58 11.86 -3.88 7.35
C TYR A 58 11.46 -5.33 7.06
N ASP A 59 11.72 -6.24 8.01
CA ASP A 59 11.37 -7.66 7.84
C ASP A 59 9.85 -7.92 7.81
N ASN A 60 9.07 -6.95 8.31
CA ASN A 60 7.62 -7.01 8.39
C ASN A 60 6.93 -6.12 7.35
N LEU A 61 7.65 -5.61 6.35
CA LEU A 61 7.05 -4.88 5.23
C LEU A 61 5.97 -5.72 4.53
N PRO A 62 5.05 -5.08 3.78
CA PRO A 62 4.02 -5.81 3.03
C PRO A 62 4.64 -6.93 2.19
N SER A 63 3.94 -8.07 2.10
CA SER A 63 4.38 -9.16 1.25
C SER A 63 4.26 -8.75 -0.22
N LEU A 64 5.26 -9.11 -1.01
CA LEU A 64 5.21 -9.03 -2.46
C LEU A 64 4.74 -10.38 -3.01
N ASN A 65 4.09 -10.36 -4.18
CA ASN A 65 3.91 -11.59 -4.98
C ASN A 65 5.19 -11.97 -5.77
N LEU A 66 6.35 -11.52 -5.27
CA LEU A 66 7.70 -11.72 -5.79
C LEU A 66 8.61 -12.21 -4.66
N PRO A 67 9.79 -12.78 -4.96
CA PRO A 67 10.77 -13.16 -3.95
C PRO A 67 11.13 -12.03 -2.98
N ASP A 68 11.44 -12.37 -1.72
CA ASP A 68 11.64 -11.40 -0.64
C ASP A 68 12.77 -10.39 -0.88
N ASN A 69 13.79 -10.76 -1.66
CA ASN A 69 14.90 -9.86 -2.00
C ASN A 69 14.45 -8.62 -2.79
N TYR A 70 13.28 -8.65 -3.45
CA TYR A 70 12.73 -7.47 -4.14
C TYR A 70 12.16 -6.43 -3.19
N ARG A 71 11.92 -6.77 -1.92
CA ARG A 71 11.45 -5.83 -0.89
C ARG A 71 12.32 -4.58 -0.82
N CYS A 72 13.64 -4.74 -0.91
CA CYS A 72 14.55 -3.60 -0.94
C CYS A 72 14.38 -2.72 -2.18
N THR A 73 14.21 -3.34 -3.35
CA THR A 73 14.00 -2.62 -4.61
C THR A 73 12.76 -1.75 -4.53
N PHE A 74 11.64 -2.30 -4.05
CA PHE A 74 10.40 -1.53 -3.89
C PHE A 74 10.49 -0.45 -2.80
N LEU A 75 11.22 -0.69 -1.71
CA LEU A 75 11.46 0.34 -0.69
C LEU A 75 12.26 1.52 -1.28
N ASN A 76 13.31 1.24 -2.06
CA ASN A 76 14.11 2.26 -2.74
C ASN A 76 13.29 3.05 -3.77
N MET A 77 12.47 2.37 -4.58
CA MET A 77 11.55 3.05 -5.51
C MET A 77 10.56 3.94 -4.77
N TRP A 78 9.94 3.43 -3.69
CA TRP A 78 9.02 4.22 -2.87
C TRP A 78 9.66 5.49 -2.31
N ILE A 79 10.90 5.42 -1.82
CA ILE A 79 11.63 6.61 -1.34
C ILE A 79 11.77 7.63 -2.46
N HIS A 80 12.20 7.19 -3.65
CA HIS A 80 12.35 8.08 -4.80
C HIS A 80 11.03 8.74 -5.19
N GLU A 81 9.94 7.97 -5.32
CA GLU A 81 8.60 8.49 -5.62
C GLU A 81 8.12 9.50 -4.59
N ARG A 82 8.36 9.22 -3.29
CA ARG A 82 7.95 10.14 -2.22
C ARG A 82 8.72 11.45 -2.30
N LEU A 83 10.01 11.42 -2.59
CA LEU A 83 10.80 12.64 -2.77
C LEU A 83 10.31 13.48 -3.96
N LEU A 84 9.98 12.84 -5.08
CA LEU A 84 9.37 13.52 -6.23
C LEU A 84 8.00 14.13 -5.89
N LYS A 85 7.17 13.41 -5.12
CA LYS A 85 5.84 13.87 -4.68
C LYS A 85 5.92 15.07 -3.74
N GLU A 86 6.98 15.18 -2.94
CA GLU A 86 7.28 16.38 -2.14
C GLU A 86 7.88 17.54 -2.97
N LYS A 87 7.89 17.42 -4.31
CA LYS A 87 8.42 18.42 -5.26
C LYS A 87 9.89 18.76 -4.99
N ILE A 88 10.67 17.81 -4.48
CA ILE A 88 12.10 17.99 -4.25
C ILE A 88 12.80 17.96 -5.62
N ASN A 89 13.50 19.04 -5.95
CA ASN A 89 14.32 19.09 -7.16
C ASN A 89 15.60 18.25 -6.97
N LEU A 90 15.68 17.12 -7.68
CA LEU A 90 16.79 16.16 -7.59
C LEU A 90 18.15 16.72 -8.04
N ASN A 91 18.18 17.86 -8.74
CA ASN A 91 19.41 18.50 -9.21
C ASN A 91 19.95 19.57 -8.25
N ASN A 92 19.26 19.83 -7.13
CA ASN A 92 19.64 20.88 -6.18
C ASN A 92 20.48 20.32 -5.03
N THR A 93 21.42 21.12 -4.50
CA THR A 93 22.14 20.88 -3.24
C THR A 93 21.23 20.44 -2.08
N LYS A 94 20.01 20.97 -1.97
CA LYS A 94 19.03 20.54 -0.95
C LYS A 94 18.71 19.04 -1.06
N TYR A 95 18.57 18.50 -2.27
CA TYR A 95 18.37 17.06 -2.47
C TYR A 95 19.57 16.25 -1.95
N SER A 96 20.80 16.72 -2.19
CA SER A 96 22.01 16.07 -1.65
C SER A 96 22.02 16.02 -0.12
N LEU A 97 21.54 17.07 0.55
CA LEU A 97 21.41 17.11 2.01
C LEU A 97 20.32 16.13 2.50
N ILE A 98 19.13 16.14 1.89
CA ILE A 98 18.03 15.22 2.23
C ILE A 98 18.47 13.77 2.03
N LYS A 99 19.13 13.47 0.91
CA LYS A 99 19.73 12.16 0.64
C LYS A 99 20.70 11.74 1.76
N GLY A 100 21.57 12.66 2.19
CA GLY A 100 22.50 12.42 3.30
C GLY A 100 21.78 12.06 4.60
N GLU A 101 20.70 12.75 4.94
CA GLU A 101 19.90 12.43 6.12
C GLU A 101 19.17 11.09 6.00
N ILE A 102 18.62 10.76 4.83
CA ILE A 102 18.00 9.44 4.59
C ILE A 102 19.03 8.31 4.76
N ILE A 103 20.26 8.47 4.27
CA ILE A 103 21.34 7.48 4.45
C ILE A 103 21.70 7.34 5.93
N LYS A 104 21.78 8.44 6.69
CA LYS A 104 21.99 8.39 8.15
C LYS A 104 20.87 7.63 8.88
N LEU A 105 19.62 7.82 8.45
CA LEU A 105 18.50 7.03 8.97
C LEU A 105 18.66 5.55 8.63
N TRP A 106 19.02 5.23 7.38
CA TRP A 106 19.29 3.87 6.92
C TRP A 106 20.33 3.15 7.78
N ASP A 107 21.46 3.82 8.03
CA ASP A 107 22.53 3.32 8.90
C ASP A 107 22.08 3.18 10.36
N HIS A 108 21.33 4.17 10.87
CA HIS A 108 20.85 4.15 12.25
C HIS A 108 19.94 2.95 12.55
N PHE A 109 19.10 2.55 11.60
CA PHE A 109 18.22 1.39 11.73
C PHE A 109 18.92 0.06 11.37
N ASN A 110 20.25 0.06 11.18
CA ASN A 110 21.08 -1.11 10.90
C ASN A 110 20.59 -1.94 9.70
N MET A 111 20.11 -1.27 8.65
CA MET A 111 19.68 -1.93 7.43
C MET A 111 20.84 -2.76 6.82
N PRO A 112 20.56 -3.97 6.29
CA PRO A 112 21.59 -4.84 5.74
C PRO A 112 22.15 -4.22 4.46
N LYS A 113 23.40 -3.70 4.49
CA LYS A 113 23.96 -2.91 3.39
C LYS A 113 24.17 -3.70 2.10
N GLU A 114 24.50 -4.99 2.21
CA GLU A 114 24.74 -5.86 1.05
C GLU A 114 23.43 -6.33 0.42
N GLU A 115 22.45 -6.72 1.23
CA GLU A 115 21.15 -7.22 0.77
C GLU A 115 20.19 -6.09 0.39
N CYS A 116 20.32 -4.94 1.08
CA CYS A 116 19.48 -3.78 0.88
C CYS A 116 20.27 -2.46 0.90
N PRO A 117 21.02 -2.16 -0.18
CA PRO A 117 21.66 -0.87 -0.36
C PRO A 117 20.62 0.24 -0.60
N TRP A 118 21.02 1.48 -0.34
CA TRP A 118 20.24 2.69 -0.64
C TRP A 118 20.29 3.06 -2.13
N ASP A 119 19.87 2.16 -3.01
CA ASP A 119 19.89 2.33 -4.47
C ASP A 119 19.15 3.58 -4.99
N PHE A 120 18.20 4.12 -4.21
CA PHE A 120 17.44 5.33 -4.57
C PHE A 120 18.34 6.52 -4.95
N VAL A 121 19.58 6.54 -4.43
CA VAL A 121 20.57 7.58 -4.71
C VAL A 121 21.04 7.61 -6.16
N SER A 122 20.83 6.52 -6.90
CA SER A 122 21.23 6.36 -8.29
C SER A 122 20.12 6.71 -9.29
N TYR A 123 18.89 6.94 -8.81
CA TYR A 123 17.68 7.11 -9.64
C TYR A 123 17.54 8.53 -10.22
N ILE A 124 18.66 9.20 -10.52
CA ILE A 124 18.68 10.61 -10.97
C ILE A 124 18.19 10.74 -12.42
N ASP A 125 18.55 9.79 -13.29
CA ASP A 125 18.00 9.70 -14.65
C ASP A 125 16.54 9.22 -14.58
N GLN A 126 15.62 10.17 -14.74
CA GLN A 126 14.17 9.93 -14.68
C GLN A 126 13.69 8.99 -15.80
N THR A 127 14.28 9.06 -17.00
CA THR A 127 13.82 8.22 -18.11
C THR A 127 14.19 6.75 -17.87
N ASP A 128 15.42 6.51 -17.42
CA ASP A 128 15.90 5.17 -17.06
C ASP A 128 15.13 4.60 -15.85
N TYR A 129 14.92 5.44 -14.83
CA TYR A 129 14.17 5.08 -13.63
C TYR A 129 12.69 4.76 -13.94
N ASP A 130 12.01 5.60 -14.72
CA ASP A 130 10.58 5.40 -15.05
C ASP A 130 10.36 4.07 -15.77
N LYS A 131 11.24 3.73 -16.71
CA LYS A 131 11.22 2.43 -17.38
C LYS A 131 11.46 1.29 -16.39
N MET A 132 12.45 1.41 -15.52
CA MET A 132 12.77 0.42 -14.49
C MET A 132 11.57 0.16 -13.56
N LYS A 133 10.98 1.22 -13.02
CA LYS A 133 9.84 1.14 -12.11
C LYS A 133 8.64 0.47 -12.79
N ARG A 134 8.29 0.91 -14.00
CA ARG A 134 7.15 0.35 -14.74
C ARG A 134 7.31 -1.14 -15.04
N LEU A 135 8.54 -1.60 -15.32
CA LEU A 135 8.83 -3.03 -15.50
C LEU A 135 8.60 -3.80 -14.20
N TYR A 136 9.13 -3.32 -13.07
CA TYR A 136 8.93 -3.97 -11.77
C TYR A 136 7.48 -3.98 -11.32
N ASP A 137 6.77 -2.86 -11.48
CA ASP A 137 5.35 -2.77 -11.15
C ASP A 137 4.55 -3.77 -11.98
N TYR A 138 4.83 -3.89 -13.28
CA TYR A 138 4.16 -4.88 -14.13
C TYR A 138 4.44 -6.32 -13.68
N ALA A 139 5.69 -6.65 -13.37
CA ALA A 139 6.04 -7.96 -12.82
C ALA A 139 5.29 -8.26 -11.52
N LEU A 140 5.19 -7.29 -10.60
CA LEU A 140 4.42 -7.45 -9.36
C LEU A 140 2.92 -7.63 -9.61
N ASN A 141 2.36 -6.88 -10.57
CA ASN A 141 0.93 -6.87 -10.89
C ASN A 141 0.48 -8.09 -11.67
N TYR A 142 1.38 -8.70 -12.44
CA TYR A 142 1.05 -9.75 -13.42
C TYR A 142 0.24 -10.90 -12.82
N LYS A 143 0.65 -11.42 -11.65
CA LYS A 143 -0.02 -12.59 -11.05
C LYS A 143 -1.48 -12.32 -10.71
N MET A 144 -1.79 -11.17 -10.12
CA MET A 144 -3.17 -10.81 -9.76
C MET A 144 -3.99 -10.49 -11.00
N LEU A 145 -3.43 -9.70 -11.94
CA LEU A 145 -4.10 -9.41 -13.21
C LEU A 145 -4.43 -10.69 -13.99
N LYS A 146 -3.49 -11.62 -14.08
CA LYS A 146 -3.70 -12.92 -14.72
C LYS A 146 -4.78 -13.73 -14.01
N PHE A 147 -4.74 -13.80 -12.69
CA PHE A 147 -5.76 -14.50 -11.91
C PHE A 147 -7.16 -13.92 -12.15
N ASP A 148 -7.29 -12.59 -12.11
CA ASP A 148 -8.57 -11.91 -12.30
C ASP A 148 -9.12 -12.10 -13.72
N ILE A 149 -8.26 -11.97 -14.73
CA ILE A 149 -8.66 -12.05 -16.13
C ILE A 149 -8.89 -13.50 -16.59
N GLU A 150 -7.97 -14.40 -16.26
CA GLU A 150 -7.97 -15.77 -16.78
C GLU A 150 -8.72 -16.75 -15.89
N SER A 151 -8.59 -16.64 -14.57
CA SER A 151 -9.25 -17.58 -13.64
C SER A 151 -10.64 -17.08 -13.27
N ASN A 152 -10.75 -15.84 -12.79
CA ASN A 152 -12.04 -15.28 -12.36
C ASN A 152 -12.91 -14.83 -13.53
N LYS A 153 -12.33 -14.69 -14.73
CA LYS A 153 -13.02 -14.20 -15.94
C LYS A 153 -13.62 -12.80 -15.73
N TYR A 154 -13.01 -11.99 -14.88
CA TYR A 154 -13.45 -10.63 -14.65
C TYR A 154 -13.24 -9.77 -15.90
N PRO A 155 -14.21 -8.90 -16.25
CA PRO A 155 -14.02 -7.94 -17.32
C PRO A 155 -12.97 -6.90 -16.92
N CYS A 156 -12.12 -6.52 -17.86
CA CYS A 156 -11.20 -5.40 -17.68
C CYS A 156 -11.94 -4.07 -17.82
N SER A 157 -11.50 -3.08 -17.04
CA SER A 157 -11.74 -1.67 -17.39
C SER A 157 -10.85 -1.25 -18.57
N GLN A 158 -11.18 -0.12 -19.21
CA GLN A 158 -10.35 0.47 -20.27
C GLN A 158 -8.94 0.81 -19.76
N GLU A 159 -8.82 1.15 -18.48
CA GLU A 159 -7.58 1.53 -17.83
C GLU A 159 -6.71 0.30 -17.53
N ASN A 160 -7.32 -0.83 -17.14
CA ASN A 160 -6.60 -2.09 -17.02
C ASN A 160 -6.04 -2.55 -18.38
N ASP A 161 -6.86 -2.50 -19.43
CA ASP A 161 -6.43 -2.85 -20.80
C ASP A 161 -5.28 -1.94 -21.28
N SER A 162 -5.42 -0.62 -21.09
CA SER A 162 -4.38 0.35 -21.44
C SER A 162 -3.08 0.14 -20.66
N TYR A 163 -3.19 -0.17 -19.36
CA TYR A 163 -2.04 -0.48 -18.52
C TYR A 163 -1.30 -1.74 -19.00
N ILE A 164 -2.03 -2.82 -19.28
CA ILE A 164 -1.45 -4.09 -19.74
C ILE A 164 -0.74 -3.89 -21.08
N LYS A 165 -1.41 -3.28 -22.07
CA LYS A 165 -0.82 -3.02 -23.40
C LYS A 165 0.47 -2.22 -23.32
N ARG A 166 0.47 -1.08 -22.60
CA ARG A 166 1.67 -0.24 -22.42
C ARG A 166 2.78 -0.95 -21.66
N SER A 167 2.44 -1.88 -20.77
CA SER A 167 3.43 -2.65 -20.00
C SER A 167 4.08 -3.73 -20.87
N ILE A 168 3.30 -4.42 -21.70
CA ILE A 168 3.79 -5.39 -22.68
C ILE A 168 4.67 -4.70 -23.74
N GLU A 169 4.25 -3.55 -24.25
CA GLU A 169 5.05 -2.73 -25.17
C GLU A 169 6.40 -2.36 -24.55
N LEU A 170 6.40 -1.84 -23.31
CA LEU A 170 7.63 -1.49 -22.60
C LEU A 170 8.52 -2.72 -22.36
N TYR A 171 7.94 -3.85 -21.94
CA TYR A 171 8.67 -5.08 -21.72
C TYR A 171 9.32 -5.57 -23.02
N THR A 172 8.58 -5.55 -24.14
CA THR A 172 9.10 -5.92 -25.47
C THR A 172 10.20 -4.97 -25.94
N GLN A 173 10.02 -3.66 -25.74
CA GLN A 173 11.04 -2.66 -26.04
C GLN A 173 12.30 -2.86 -25.18
N ALA A 174 12.15 -3.12 -23.89
CA ALA A 174 13.29 -3.41 -23.02
C ALA A 174 14.04 -4.67 -23.50
N LYS A 175 13.32 -5.71 -23.94
CA LYS A 175 13.95 -6.92 -24.50
C LYS A 175 14.85 -6.64 -25.70
N SER A 176 14.49 -5.70 -26.57
CA SER A 176 15.31 -5.33 -27.73
C SER A 176 16.43 -4.36 -27.37
N GLU A 177 16.14 -3.34 -26.56
CA GLU A 177 17.12 -2.31 -26.17
C GLU A 177 18.24 -2.86 -25.28
N CYS A 178 17.97 -3.88 -24.48
CA CYS A 178 18.93 -4.45 -23.52
C CYS A 178 19.80 -5.58 -24.11
N LEU A 179 19.76 -5.83 -25.42
CA LEU A 179 20.62 -6.83 -26.08
C LEU A 179 22.09 -6.41 -26.15
N GLN A 180 22.36 -5.10 -26.17
CA GLN A 180 23.68 -4.54 -26.49
C GLN A 180 24.32 -3.79 -25.31
N ASP A 181 23.57 -3.44 -24.27
CA ASP A 181 24.05 -2.70 -23.09
C ASP A 181 23.27 -3.13 -21.85
N THR A 182 23.77 -4.17 -21.17
CA THR A 182 23.04 -4.86 -20.10
C THR A 182 23.25 -4.27 -18.71
N THR A 183 24.30 -3.48 -18.50
CA THR A 183 24.75 -3.08 -17.15
C THR A 183 24.59 -1.61 -16.83
N ASN A 184 24.54 -0.71 -17.81
CA ASN A 184 24.48 0.74 -17.51
C ASN A 184 23.05 1.26 -17.28
N LYS A 185 22.05 0.60 -17.88
CA LYS A 185 20.66 1.04 -17.80
C LYS A 185 19.90 0.26 -16.74
N LYS A 186 19.29 0.96 -15.78
CA LYS A 186 18.55 0.33 -14.67
C LYS A 186 17.37 -0.48 -15.16
N TYR A 187 16.69 -0.05 -16.23
CA TYR A 187 15.59 -0.85 -16.79
C TYR A 187 16.08 -2.17 -17.40
N CYS A 188 17.35 -2.26 -17.83
CA CYS A 188 17.94 -3.53 -18.25
C CYS A 188 18.27 -4.44 -17.07
N LYS A 189 18.73 -3.88 -15.94
CA LYS A 189 18.82 -4.63 -14.68
C LYS A 189 17.45 -5.17 -14.27
N ALA A 190 16.42 -4.33 -14.26
CA ALA A 190 15.05 -4.75 -13.96
C ALA A 190 14.56 -5.87 -14.87
N LEU A 191 14.80 -5.76 -16.19
CA LEU A 191 14.45 -6.82 -17.14
C LEU A 191 15.14 -8.14 -16.80
N ASN A 192 16.44 -8.11 -16.49
CA ASN A 192 17.19 -9.31 -16.13
C ASN A 192 16.66 -9.92 -14.84
N ASP A 193 16.41 -9.10 -13.83
CA ASP A 193 15.83 -9.52 -12.56
C ASP A 193 14.46 -10.18 -12.79
N ILE A 194 13.59 -9.57 -13.59
CA ILE A 194 12.26 -10.10 -13.94
C ILE A 194 12.34 -11.45 -14.68
N ARG A 195 13.31 -11.61 -15.58
CA ARG A 195 13.53 -12.87 -16.32
C ARG A 195 13.92 -14.05 -15.42
N THR A 196 14.44 -13.78 -14.22
CA THR A 196 14.69 -14.85 -13.22
C THR A 196 13.39 -15.39 -12.62
N ILE A 197 12.32 -14.59 -12.64
CA ILE A 197 11.00 -14.93 -12.08
C ILE A 197 10.08 -15.48 -13.17
N TYR A 198 10.04 -14.80 -14.31
CA TYR A 198 9.15 -15.07 -15.44
C TYR A 198 9.94 -15.60 -16.63
N THR A 199 10.26 -16.90 -16.61
CA THR A 199 11.23 -17.52 -17.53
C THR A 199 10.66 -17.87 -18.92
N LYS A 200 9.33 -17.99 -19.03
CA LYS A 200 8.65 -18.44 -20.27
C LYS A 200 8.08 -17.31 -21.12
N ASP A 201 8.57 -16.08 -20.89
CA ASP A 201 8.05 -14.87 -21.53
C ASP A 201 6.54 -14.64 -21.34
N GLU A 202 5.98 -15.20 -20.26
CA GLU A 202 4.54 -15.17 -19.98
C GLU A 202 4.00 -13.76 -19.73
N LEU A 203 4.87 -12.82 -19.40
CA LEU A 203 4.53 -11.39 -19.30
C LEU A 203 4.07 -10.80 -20.63
N SER A 204 4.45 -11.38 -21.78
CA SER A 204 4.07 -10.86 -23.10
C SER A 204 2.66 -11.26 -23.55
N SER A 205 2.01 -12.22 -22.86
CA SER A 205 0.81 -12.88 -23.38
C SER A 205 -0.49 -12.47 -22.69
N LEU A 206 -0.46 -11.59 -21.69
CA LEU A 206 -1.65 -11.22 -20.94
C LEU A 206 -2.55 -10.31 -21.80
N GLU A 207 -3.82 -10.70 -21.96
CA GLU A 207 -4.80 -9.95 -22.75
C GLU A 207 -6.15 -9.90 -22.04
N CYS A 208 -6.83 -8.76 -22.14
CA CYS A 208 -8.19 -8.58 -21.64
C CYS A 208 -9.23 -9.23 -22.57
N ASN A 209 -9.90 -10.29 -22.10
CA ASN A 209 -10.92 -11.01 -22.88
C ASN A 209 -12.20 -10.19 -23.11
N LYS A 210 -12.53 -9.29 -22.19
CA LYS A 210 -13.71 -8.41 -22.23
C LYS A 210 -13.34 -7.07 -21.66
N ILE A 211 -13.63 -5.99 -22.39
CA ILE A 211 -13.33 -4.62 -22.00
C ILE A 211 -14.64 -3.86 -21.88
N VAL A 212 -14.87 -3.22 -20.73
CA VAL A 212 -16.08 -2.44 -20.43
C VAL A 212 -15.70 -1.12 -19.75
N SER A 213 -16.67 -0.24 -19.52
CA SER A 213 -16.43 0.97 -18.71
C SER A 213 -16.06 0.59 -17.27
N HIS A 214 -15.43 1.52 -16.56
CA HIS A 214 -15.02 1.29 -15.18
C HIS A 214 -16.20 0.87 -14.28
N GLU A 215 -17.32 1.58 -14.36
CA GLU A 215 -18.52 1.32 -13.56
C GLU A 215 -19.16 -0.02 -13.92
N ALA A 216 -19.16 -0.36 -15.21
CA ALA A 216 -19.66 -1.64 -15.69
C ALA A 216 -18.80 -2.81 -15.18
N ALA A 217 -17.47 -2.66 -15.18
CA ALA A 217 -16.56 -3.68 -14.65
C ALA A 217 -16.82 -3.92 -13.15
N GLN A 218 -16.90 -2.85 -12.36
CA GLN A 218 -17.19 -2.96 -10.93
C GLN A 218 -18.52 -3.65 -10.66
N LYS A 219 -19.57 -3.26 -11.39
CA LYS A 219 -20.90 -3.84 -11.23
C LYS A 219 -20.90 -5.34 -11.55
N GLU A 220 -20.33 -5.72 -12.70
CA GLU A 220 -20.31 -7.13 -13.12
C GLU A 220 -19.50 -8.00 -12.15
N ILE A 221 -18.36 -7.49 -11.66
CA ILE A 221 -17.52 -8.20 -10.69
C ILE A 221 -18.24 -8.36 -9.35
N ALA A 222 -18.94 -7.33 -8.88
CA ALA A 222 -19.77 -7.41 -7.68
C ALA A 222 -20.86 -8.47 -7.82
N GLU A 223 -21.58 -8.49 -8.94
CA GLU A 223 -22.61 -9.50 -9.23
C GLU A 223 -22.03 -10.92 -9.31
N MET A 224 -20.83 -11.09 -9.87
CA MET A 224 -20.13 -12.37 -9.92
C MET A 224 -19.73 -12.86 -8.51
N LEU A 225 -19.21 -11.97 -7.67
CA LEU A 225 -18.82 -12.27 -6.29
C LEU A 225 -20.04 -12.64 -5.43
N GLU A 226 -21.15 -11.92 -5.56
CA GLU A 226 -22.40 -12.22 -4.83
C GLU A 226 -22.92 -13.63 -5.15
N LYS A 227 -22.88 -14.04 -6.43
CA LYS A 227 -23.27 -15.39 -6.85
C LYS A 227 -22.35 -16.47 -6.29
N GLN A 228 -21.06 -16.20 -6.20
CA GLN A 228 -20.10 -17.13 -5.60
C GLN A 228 -20.39 -17.35 -4.11
N VAL A 229 -20.70 -16.28 -3.36
CA VAL A 229 -21.02 -16.37 -1.92
C VAL A 229 -22.30 -17.17 -1.66
N GLN A 230 -23.33 -17.02 -2.49
CA GLN A 230 -24.59 -17.77 -2.35
C GLN A 230 -24.43 -19.28 -2.64
N GLY A 231 -23.39 -19.69 -3.37
CA GLY A 231 -23.07 -21.09 -3.65
C GLY A 231 -22.22 -21.80 -2.59
N VAL A 232 -21.68 -21.08 -1.60
CA VAL A 232 -20.86 -21.68 -0.54
C VAL A 232 -21.78 -22.21 0.57
N HIS A 233 -22.09 -23.50 0.52
CA HIS A 233 -22.65 -24.20 1.68
C HIS A 233 -21.51 -24.45 2.67
N PHE A 234 -21.47 -23.69 3.77
CA PHE A 234 -20.55 -23.99 4.88
C PHE A 234 -20.94 -25.34 5.49
N ARG A 235 -20.23 -26.39 5.09
CA ARG A 235 -20.35 -27.69 5.77
C ARG A 235 -19.60 -27.56 7.09
N GLU A 236 -20.35 -27.39 8.16
CA GLU A 236 -19.81 -27.42 9.52
C GLU A 236 -19.13 -28.78 9.72
N VAL A 237 -17.80 -28.79 9.83
CA VAL A 237 -17.06 -29.95 10.29
C VAL A 237 -17.27 -30.01 11.79
N VAL A 238 -18.38 -30.61 12.20
CA VAL A 238 -18.59 -30.98 13.60
C VAL A 238 -17.62 -32.11 13.90
N ASN A 239 -16.51 -31.75 14.54
CA ASN A 239 -15.52 -32.71 15.00
C ASN A 239 -16.01 -33.31 16.32
N GLU A 240 -16.92 -34.28 16.23
CA GLU A 240 -17.40 -35.03 17.38
C GLU A 240 -16.68 -36.39 17.42
N HIS A 241 -15.57 -36.45 18.15
CA HIS A 241 -15.19 -37.59 19.01
C HIS A 241 -13.88 -37.27 19.74
N ALA A 242 -14.01 -36.67 20.92
CA ALA A 242 -12.99 -36.70 21.96
C ALA A 242 -13.65 -37.07 23.28
N ILE A 243 -13.79 -38.38 23.54
CA ILE A 243 -13.86 -38.90 24.90
C ILE A 243 -12.87 -40.06 25.04
N LEU A 244 -12.12 -39.95 26.12
CA LEU A 244 -10.99 -40.74 26.62
C LEU A 244 -11.33 -42.23 26.81
N GLN A 245 -10.38 -43.12 26.51
CA GLN A 245 -9.91 -44.09 27.51
C GLN A 245 -8.60 -44.82 27.14
N GLN A 246 -7.84 -45.09 28.20
CA GLN A 246 -6.53 -45.73 28.30
C GLN A 246 -6.41 -47.09 27.61
N ASN A 247 -5.23 -47.33 27.07
CA ASN A 247 -4.68 -48.66 26.83
C ASN A 247 -4.50 -49.43 28.15
N ALA A 248 -5.10 -50.62 28.26
CA ALA A 248 -4.50 -51.75 28.95
C ALA A 248 -5.11 -53.08 28.47
N HIS A 249 -4.25 -53.88 27.83
CA HIS A 249 -4.19 -55.34 27.87
C HIS A 249 -5.33 -56.23 27.35
N SER A 250 -4.94 -57.00 26.32
CA SER A 250 -5.02 -58.46 26.20
C SER A 250 -6.16 -59.10 25.37
N SER A 251 -5.69 -59.70 24.27
CA SER A 251 -5.98 -61.04 23.75
C SER A 251 -7.28 -61.37 23.01
N ASP A 252 -7.03 -61.88 21.79
CA ASP A 252 -7.73 -62.92 21.04
C ASP A 252 -9.12 -62.69 20.45
N GLY A 253 -9.21 -63.01 19.15
CA GLY A 253 -10.30 -63.88 18.68
C GLY A 253 -11.14 -63.38 17.51
N ALA A 254 -10.73 -63.80 16.31
CA ALA A 254 -11.59 -64.29 15.22
C ALA A 254 -12.35 -63.33 14.28
N LEU A 255 -12.19 -63.69 13.01
CA LEU A 255 -12.82 -63.28 11.76
C LEU A 255 -14.33 -63.61 11.72
N SER A 256 -15.16 -62.71 11.18
CA SER A 256 -16.18 -63.01 10.15
C SER A 256 -17.03 -61.79 9.75
N ASN A 257 -17.13 -61.56 8.44
CA ASN A 257 -18.02 -60.66 7.68
C ASN A 257 -19.43 -61.30 7.52
N PRO A 258 -20.40 -60.75 6.74
CA PRO A 258 -21.02 -59.42 6.67
C PRO A 258 -22.58 -59.49 6.63
N GLU A 259 -23.22 -58.35 6.29
CA GLU A 259 -24.57 -58.17 5.70
C GLU A 259 -25.82 -58.03 6.62
N ASP A 260 -26.40 -56.82 6.52
CA ASP A 260 -27.76 -56.53 6.04
C ASP A 260 -28.87 -55.98 6.96
N ILE A 261 -29.55 -54.97 6.40
CA ILE A 261 -30.95 -54.49 6.61
C ILE A 261 -31.20 -53.43 7.70
N SER A 262 -31.46 -52.20 7.21
CA SER A 262 -32.32 -51.15 7.80
C SER A 262 -33.80 -51.60 7.69
N PRO A 263 -34.77 -51.27 8.59
CA PRO A 263 -35.36 -49.93 8.50
C PRO A 263 -36.15 -49.37 9.72
N TYR A 264 -36.44 -48.07 9.64
CA TYR A 264 -37.52 -47.29 10.30
C TYR A 264 -37.56 -47.17 11.83
N SER A 265 -37.51 -45.93 12.33
CA SER A 265 -38.57 -45.37 13.19
C SER A 265 -38.42 -43.85 13.31
N ALA A 266 -39.42 -43.14 12.78
CA ALA A 266 -39.65 -41.73 13.05
C ALA A 266 -40.25 -41.55 14.45
N SER A 267 -39.79 -40.56 15.21
CA SER A 267 -40.61 -39.92 16.24
C SER A 267 -40.04 -38.56 16.64
N SER A 268 -40.97 -37.62 16.76
CA SER A 268 -40.86 -36.20 17.02
C SER A 268 -40.36 -35.84 18.42
N SER A 269 -39.60 -34.75 18.52
CA SER A 269 -39.88 -33.73 19.53
C SER A 269 -39.23 -32.40 19.14
N ALA A 270 -40.08 -31.39 18.93
CA ALA A 270 -39.68 -30.02 18.77
C ALA A 270 -39.21 -29.47 20.11
N MET A 271 -37.95 -29.07 20.21
CA MET A 271 -37.46 -28.19 21.26
C MET A 271 -36.83 -26.97 20.61
N ALA A 272 -37.59 -25.88 20.64
CA ALA A 272 -37.11 -24.56 20.31
C ALA A 272 -35.96 -24.21 21.26
N THR A 273 -34.74 -24.16 20.73
CA THR A 273 -33.58 -23.62 21.42
C THR A 273 -33.24 -22.28 20.78
N VAL A 274 -33.41 -21.22 21.57
CA VAL A 274 -33.02 -19.87 21.19
C VAL A 274 -31.49 -19.83 21.14
N SER A 275 -30.95 -19.76 19.93
CA SER A 275 -29.51 -19.74 19.69
C SER A 275 -28.94 -18.35 20.03
N PRO A 276 -27.83 -18.23 20.78
CA PRO A 276 -27.27 -16.97 21.27
C PRO A 276 -26.46 -16.21 20.20
N ILE A 277 -26.82 -16.34 18.92
CA ILE A 277 -26.06 -15.76 17.80
C ILE A 277 -26.34 -14.26 17.64
N LEU A 278 -27.50 -13.78 18.08
CA LEU A 278 -27.82 -12.34 18.08
C LEU A 278 -27.01 -11.55 19.12
N GLY A 279 -26.56 -12.18 20.22
CA GLY A 279 -25.73 -11.52 21.24
C GLY A 279 -24.31 -11.21 20.75
N ILE A 280 -23.76 -12.06 19.88
CA ILE A 280 -22.42 -11.88 19.32
C ILE A 280 -22.39 -10.69 18.35
N LEU A 281 -23.38 -10.57 17.48
CA LEU A 281 -23.47 -9.43 16.55
C LEU A 281 -23.67 -8.11 17.28
N VAL A 282 -24.48 -8.09 18.34
CA VAL A 282 -24.71 -6.88 19.15
C VAL A 282 -23.46 -6.48 19.94
N THR A 283 -22.67 -7.44 20.45
CA THR A 283 -21.40 -7.14 21.14
C THR A 283 -20.33 -6.63 20.17
N PHE A 284 -20.19 -7.19 18.96
CA PHE A 284 -19.31 -6.64 17.93
C PHE A 284 -19.74 -5.24 17.47
N PHE A 285 -21.05 -5.00 17.31
CA PHE A 285 -21.57 -3.68 16.92
C PHE A 285 -21.35 -2.63 18.02
N ALA A 286 -21.51 -3.02 19.30
CA ALA A 286 -21.20 -2.16 20.44
C ALA A 286 -19.69 -1.88 20.52
N LEU A 287 -18.83 -2.88 20.37
CA LEU A 287 -17.37 -2.67 20.38
C LEU A 287 -16.91 -1.82 19.20
N HIS A 288 -17.50 -1.95 18.01
CA HIS A 288 -17.21 -1.05 16.88
C HIS A 288 -17.68 0.40 17.15
N LYS A 289 -18.80 0.58 17.86
CA LYS A 289 -19.31 1.92 18.24
C LYS A 289 -18.55 2.54 19.42
N PHE A 290 -17.90 1.73 20.26
CA PHE A 290 -17.22 2.19 21.49
C PHE A 290 -15.70 2.02 21.48
N THR A 291 -15.08 1.47 20.44
CA THR A 291 -13.61 1.49 20.28
C THR A 291 -13.21 2.81 19.61
N PRO A 292 -12.59 3.77 20.34
CA PRO A 292 -12.32 5.09 19.80
C PRO A 292 -11.02 5.07 18.96
N LEU A 293 -10.86 4.12 18.04
CA LEU A 293 -9.78 4.18 17.05
C LEU A 293 -10.00 5.32 16.05
N GLY A 294 -11.23 5.81 15.90
CA GLY A 294 -11.55 6.99 15.09
C GLY A 294 -11.18 8.34 15.72
N SER A 295 -11.12 8.44 17.06
CA SER A 295 -10.88 9.74 17.73
C SER A 295 -9.42 10.18 17.66
N TRP A 296 -8.48 9.23 17.67
CA TRP A 296 -7.05 9.50 17.56
C TRP A 296 -6.62 9.84 16.13
N ILE A 297 -7.25 9.22 15.13
CA ILE A 297 -7.04 9.57 13.71
C ILE A 297 -7.61 10.96 13.42
N HIS A 298 -8.77 11.29 14.01
CA HIS A 298 -9.36 12.63 13.88
C HIS A 298 -8.51 13.71 14.58
N SER A 299 -7.85 13.42 15.71
CA SER A 299 -6.96 14.39 16.37
C SER A 299 -5.71 14.70 15.54
N LEU A 300 -5.15 13.71 14.82
CA LEU A 300 -4.06 13.91 13.86
C LEU A 300 -4.49 14.75 12.64
N LEU A 301 -5.69 14.49 12.10
CA LEU A 301 -6.27 15.26 11.00
C LEU A 301 -6.65 16.69 11.41
N LEU A 302 -7.15 16.89 12.63
CA LEU A 302 -7.44 18.21 13.19
C LEU A 302 -6.17 19.03 13.45
N ARG A 303 -5.08 18.39 13.91
CA ARG A 303 -3.80 19.07 14.11
C ARG A 303 -3.25 19.64 12.79
N ARG A 304 -3.46 18.93 11.67
CA ARG A 304 -3.11 19.41 10.33
C ARG A 304 -3.92 20.64 9.92
N LYS A 305 -5.22 20.66 10.23
CA LYS A 305 -6.15 21.76 9.87
C LYS A 305 -5.98 23.02 10.73
N VAL A 306 -5.61 22.88 12.01
CA VAL A 306 -5.33 24.02 12.91
C VAL A 306 -4.04 24.75 12.53
N ILE A 307 -3.03 24.04 12.01
CA ILE A 307 -1.80 24.66 11.50
C ILE A 307 -2.08 25.43 10.19
N GLU A 308 -2.99 24.93 9.36
CA GLU A 308 -3.41 25.56 8.09
C GLU A 308 -4.27 26.82 8.33
N SER A 309 -5.13 26.82 9.36
CA SER A 309 -5.97 27.97 9.75
C SER A 309 -5.21 29.12 10.45
N ASN A 310 -4.01 28.87 11.00
CA ASN A 310 -3.20 29.91 11.63
C ASN A 310 -2.36 30.73 10.61
N LYS A 311 -2.42 30.38 9.32
CA LYS A 311 -1.76 31.15 8.25
C LYS A 311 -2.63 32.27 7.65
N ASP A 312 -3.90 32.41 8.05
CA ASP A 312 -4.86 33.32 7.40
C ASP A 312 -5.45 34.42 8.31
N VAL A 313 -4.80 34.71 9.46
CA VAL A 313 -5.13 35.88 10.29
C VAL A 313 -3.84 36.62 10.62
N GLY A 314 -3.32 37.34 9.64
CA GLY A 314 -2.08 38.09 9.80
C GLY A 314 -1.82 39.11 8.69
N GLU A 315 -2.85 39.73 8.13
CA GLU A 315 -2.66 40.82 7.15
C GLU A 315 -3.86 41.77 7.12
N GLN A 316 -4.11 42.50 8.21
CA GLN A 316 -4.83 43.79 8.18
C GLN A 316 -4.34 44.72 9.31
N HIS A 317 -3.21 45.39 9.09
CA HIS A 317 -2.97 46.69 9.70
C HIS A 317 -1.94 47.46 8.87
N GLU A 318 -2.40 48.46 8.10
CA GLU A 318 -1.72 49.73 7.81
C GLU A 318 -2.50 50.46 6.69
N ILE A 319 -3.54 51.20 7.10
CA ILE A 319 -4.01 52.36 6.33
C ILE A 319 -4.16 53.48 7.34
N LEU A 320 -3.18 54.38 7.40
CA LEU A 320 -3.31 55.82 7.66
C LEU A 320 -1.94 56.38 8.07
N GLU A 321 -1.24 57.00 7.11
CA GLU A 321 -0.58 58.28 7.35
C GLU A 321 -0.01 58.79 6.03
N ASN A 322 -0.67 59.79 5.46
CA ASN A 322 -0.06 60.84 4.63
C ASN A 322 -1.13 61.91 4.37
N ILE A 323 -1.29 62.81 5.34
CA ILE A 323 -1.76 64.17 5.07
C ILE A 323 -0.73 65.11 5.69
N TYR A 324 0.01 65.76 4.79
CA TYR A 324 0.88 66.90 5.05
C TYR A 324 0.00 68.15 5.06
N ASP A 325 0.05 68.94 6.13
CA ASP A 325 -0.32 70.35 6.10
C ASP A 325 0.62 71.14 7.03
N PRO A 326 1.31 72.19 6.53
CA PRO A 326 2.22 73.01 7.33
C PRO A 326 1.52 74.28 7.81
N MET A 327 1.77 74.67 9.06
CA MET A 327 1.66 76.02 9.67
C MET A 327 1.50 75.81 11.19
N GLY A 328 2.21 76.43 12.11
CA GLY A 328 3.21 77.48 12.11
C GLY A 328 3.42 77.82 13.59
N ASN A 329 4.68 78.01 14.03
CA ASN A 329 4.96 78.60 15.33
C ASN A 329 5.77 79.88 15.09
N THR A 330 5.12 81.00 15.36
CA THR A 330 5.71 82.32 15.50
C THR A 330 6.32 82.46 16.89
N SER A 331 7.57 82.95 16.94
CA SER A 331 8.09 83.72 18.07
C SER A 331 8.84 84.93 17.51
N LEU A 332 8.17 86.09 17.63
CA LEU A 332 8.68 87.43 17.97
C LEU A 332 10.07 87.86 17.49
N THR A 333 10.07 88.93 16.67
CA THR A 333 10.97 90.09 16.83
C THR A 333 10.36 91.35 16.22
N ASP A 334 10.38 92.41 17.04
CA ASP A 334 10.56 93.85 16.76
C ASP A 334 9.45 94.77 16.22
N GLN A 335 9.29 95.85 17.01
CA GLN A 335 8.65 97.17 16.86
C GLN A 335 7.15 97.34 17.12
#